data_AF-A0A349H515-F1
#
_entry.id   AF-A0A349H515-F1
#
_cell.length_a   1.000
_cell.length_b   1.000
_cell.length_c   1.000
_cell.angle_alpha   90.00
_cell.angle_beta   90.00
_cell.angle_gamma   90.00
#
_symmetry.space_group_name_H-M   'P 1'
#
loop_
_entity.id
_entity.type
_entity.pdbx_description
1 polymer ?
#
loop_
_entity_poly.entity_id
_entity_poly.type
_entity_poly.pdbx_seq_one_letter_code
_entity_poly.pdbx_strand_id
1 'polypeptide(L)'
;MIEQHIEQSFIDKLTGLKYEYRANITDRAALEKNFREKFEALNRVRLTDTEFARLLDEIVTPDVFTAAKTLRSINAFTRDDDTPLNYTLVNLKDWCKNHFEVIHQLRINTDNSHHRYDV
;
A
#
# COMPACT_ATOMS: atom_id res chain seq x y z
N MET A 1 20.93 -19.46 -13.95
CA MET A 1 19.73 -19.02 -13.21
C MET A 1 19.49 -17.59 -13.64
N ILE A 2 18.34 -17.29 -14.24
CA ILE A 2 17.99 -15.94 -14.70
C ILE A 2 17.13 -15.30 -13.60
N GLU A 3 17.27 -14.00 -13.39
CA GLU A 3 16.59 -13.20 -12.37
C GLU A 3 15.07 -13.41 -12.37
N GLN A 4 14.46 -13.53 -13.55
CA GLN A 4 13.04 -13.87 -13.72
C GLN A 4 12.64 -15.19 -13.02
N HIS A 5 13.49 -16.22 -13.06
CA HIS A 5 13.20 -17.49 -12.41
C HIS A 5 13.27 -17.36 -10.88
N ILE A 6 14.17 -16.52 -10.36
CA ILE A 6 14.29 -16.23 -8.93
C ILE A 6 13.07 -15.43 -8.46
N GLU A 7 12.67 -14.41 -9.23
CA GLU A 7 11.47 -13.59 -8.99
C GLU A 7 10.22 -14.45 -8.88
N GLN A 8 9.95 -15.30 -9.88
CA GLN A 8 8.78 -16.19 -9.88
C GLN A 8 8.82 -17.17 -8.71
N SER A 9 9.98 -17.79 -8.45
CA SER A 9 10.14 -18.71 -7.32
C SER A 9 9.91 -18.02 -5.97
N PHE A 10 10.19 -16.73 -5.87
CA PHE A 10 9.96 -15.95 -4.64
C PHE A 10 8.49 -15.58 -4.48
N ILE A 11 7.81 -15.16 -5.55
CA ILE A 11 6.35 -14.93 -5.55
C ILE A 11 5.59 -16.20 -5.16
N ASP A 12 6.00 -17.36 -5.68
CA ASP A 12 5.37 -18.65 -5.36
C ASP A 12 5.52 -18.98 -3.86
N LYS A 13 6.71 -18.71 -3.28
CA LYS A 13 6.95 -18.87 -1.84
C LYS A 13 6.06 -17.95 -1.00
N LEU A 14 5.95 -16.68 -1.37
CA LEU A 14 5.10 -15.70 -0.67
C LEU A 14 3.62 -16.08 -0.75
N THR A 15 3.18 -16.55 -1.91
CA THR A 15 1.81 -17.08 -2.10
C THR A 15 1.55 -18.30 -1.22
N GLY A 16 2.55 -19.20 -1.08
CA GLY A 16 2.52 -20.29 -0.10
C GLY A 16 2.37 -19.82 1.35
N LEU A 17 2.92 -18.65 1.67
CA LEU A 17 2.80 -17.96 2.97
C LEU A 17 1.54 -17.08 3.09
N LYS A 18 0.56 -17.25 2.18
CA LYS A 18 -0.74 -16.55 2.17
C LYS A 18 -0.70 -15.07 1.80
N TYR A 19 0.39 -14.59 1.20
CA TYR A 19 0.38 -13.29 0.52
C TYR A 19 -0.49 -13.41 -0.73
N GLU A 20 -1.37 -12.43 -0.96
CA GLU A 20 -2.19 -12.41 -2.16
C GLU A 20 -1.40 -11.77 -3.31
N TYR A 21 -1.16 -12.55 -4.37
CA TYR A 21 -0.48 -12.04 -5.54
C TYR A 21 -1.41 -11.18 -6.40
N ARG A 22 -1.00 -9.93 -6.66
CA ARG A 22 -1.78 -8.89 -7.34
C ARG A 22 -1.18 -8.54 -8.70
N ALA A 23 -1.29 -9.45 -9.67
CA ALA A 23 -0.82 -9.23 -11.05
C ALA A 23 -1.50 -8.03 -11.77
N ASN A 24 -2.62 -7.54 -11.26
CA ASN A 24 -3.39 -6.44 -11.83
C ASN A 24 -2.94 -5.05 -11.37
N ILE A 25 -2.01 -4.94 -10.41
CA ILE A 25 -1.47 -3.67 -9.94
C ILE A 25 -0.18 -3.38 -10.70
N THR A 26 -0.31 -2.69 -11.83
CA THR A 26 0.81 -2.40 -12.74
C THR A 26 1.17 -0.92 -12.82
N ASP A 27 0.28 -0.05 -12.35
CA ASP A 27 0.45 1.40 -12.35
C ASP A 27 0.09 2.02 -10.99
N ARG A 28 0.38 3.32 -10.87
CA ARG A 28 0.13 4.09 -9.65
C ARG A 28 -1.36 4.18 -9.32
N ALA A 29 -2.25 4.26 -10.32
CA ALA A 29 -3.68 4.39 -10.09
C ALA A 29 -4.28 3.10 -9.50
N ALA A 30 -3.86 1.94 -10.00
CA ALA A 30 -4.22 0.64 -9.46
C ALA A 30 -3.68 0.44 -8.04
N LEU A 31 -2.46 0.93 -7.75
CA LEU A 31 -1.88 0.90 -6.42
C LEU A 31 -2.68 1.77 -5.43
N GLU A 32 -2.97 3.01 -5.79
CA GLU A 32 -3.75 3.95 -4.96
C GLU A 32 -5.17 3.43 -4.73
N LYS A 33 -5.82 2.85 -5.75
CA LYS A 33 -7.12 2.20 -5.60
C LYS A 33 -7.07 1.04 -4.61
N ASN A 34 -6.08 0.16 -4.74
CA ASN A 34 -5.91 -0.96 -3.82
C ASN A 34 -5.66 -0.46 -2.40
N PHE A 35 -4.80 0.55 -2.22
CA PHE A 35 -4.56 1.18 -0.94
C PHE A 35 -5.85 1.72 -0.31
N ARG A 36 -6.69 2.43 -1.07
CA ARG A 36 -8.00 2.92 -0.59
C ARG A 36 -8.86 1.78 -0.08
N GLU A 37 -9.02 0.71 -0.85
CA GLU A 37 -9.85 -0.45 -0.48
C GLU A 37 -9.37 -1.10 0.83
N LYS A 38 -8.05 -1.26 1.01
CA LYS A 38 -7.50 -1.84 2.25
C LYS A 38 -7.59 -0.89 3.43
N PHE A 39 -7.36 0.39 3.20
CA PHE A 39 -7.48 1.43 4.22
C PHE A 39 -8.91 1.52 4.77
N GLU A 40 -9.89 1.55 3.87
CA GLU A 40 -11.31 1.59 4.19
C GLU A 40 -11.73 0.33 4.97
N ALA A 41 -11.26 -0.85 4.55
CA ALA A 41 -11.52 -2.10 5.26
C ALA A 41 -10.88 -2.15 6.67
N LEU A 42 -9.63 -1.71 6.80
CA LEU A 42 -8.89 -1.68 8.06
C LEU A 42 -9.58 -0.76 9.08
N ASN A 43 -9.92 0.45 8.66
CA ASN A 43 -10.47 1.48 9.54
C ASN A 43 -12.00 1.47 9.60
N ARG A 44 -12.66 0.63 8.80
CA ARG A 44 -14.13 0.49 8.70
C ARG A 44 -14.82 1.81 8.34
N VAL A 45 -14.25 2.50 7.36
CA VAL A 45 -14.73 3.79 6.86
C VAL A 45 -14.95 3.73 5.36
N ARG A 46 -15.67 4.71 4.83
CA ARG A 46 -15.62 5.05 3.40
C ARG A 46 -15.17 6.49 3.26
N LEU A 47 -14.26 6.73 2.34
CA LEU A 47 -13.77 8.07 2.03
C LEU A 47 -14.43 8.55 0.74
N THR A 48 -14.68 9.84 0.64
CA THR A 48 -14.93 10.50 -0.65
C THR A 48 -13.64 10.58 -1.45
N ASP A 49 -13.74 10.89 -2.75
CA ASP A 49 -12.55 11.06 -3.59
C ASP A 49 -11.68 12.24 -3.11
N THR A 50 -12.32 13.31 -2.62
CA THR A 50 -11.65 14.49 -2.05
C THR A 50 -10.93 14.14 -0.75
N GLU A 51 -11.59 13.42 0.16
CA GLU A 51 -10.99 12.97 1.42
C GLU A 51 -9.79 12.06 1.17
N PHE A 52 -9.92 11.13 0.22
CA PHE A 52 -8.85 10.21 -0.12
C PHE A 52 -7.63 10.93 -0.74
N ALA A 53 -7.85 11.91 -1.62
CA ALA A 53 -6.76 12.71 -2.19
C ALA A 53 -6.00 13.48 -1.09
N ARG A 54 -6.72 14.13 -0.15
CA ARG A 54 -6.13 14.82 0.99
C ARG A 54 -5.33 13.87 1.90
N LEU A 55 -5.87 12.68 2.16
CA LEU A 55 -5.18 11.66 2.94
C LEU A 55 -3.85 11.25 2.29
N LEU A 56 -3.84 11.00 0.97
CA LEU A 56 -2.62 10.66 0.24
C LEU A 56 -1.57 11.77 0.34
N ASP A 57 -1.97 13.02 0.12
CA ASP A 57 -1.06 14.17 0.20
C ASP A 57 -0.42 14.33 1.60
N GLU A 58 -1.15 13.97 2.66
CA GLU A 58 -0.67 14.05 4.04
C GLU A 58 0.32 12.92 4.40
N ILE A 59 0.07 11.69 3.96
CA ILE A 59 0.87 10.52 4.35
C ILE A 59 2.07 10.28 3.44
N VAL A 60 2.07 10.81 2.22
CA VAL A 60 3.15 10.63 1.25
C VAL A 60 4.21 11.71 1.45
N THR A 61 5.34 11.32 2.04
CA THR A 61 6.48 12.21 2.29
C THR A 61 7.79 11.57 1.85
N PRO A 62 8.75 12.34 1.30
CA PRO A 62 10.10 11.84 1.00
C PRO A 62 10.94 11.60 2.26
N ASP A 63 10.54 12.15 3.42
CA ASP A 63 11.26 11.93 4.68
C ASP A 63 10.92 10.55 5.28
N VAL A 64 11.90 9.66 5.24
CA VAL A 64 11.80 8.29 5.75
C VAL A 64 11.47 8.24 7.25
N PHE A 65 11.96 9.18 8.05
CA PHE A 65 11.67 9.21 9.49
C PHE A 65 10.22 9.60 9.75
N THR A 66 9.73 10.62 9.04
CA THR A 66 8.34 11.05 9.12
C THR A 66 7.41 9.95 8.61
N ALA A 67 7.69 9.34 7.46
CA ALA A 67 6.92 8.21 6.92
C ALA A 67 6.84 7.04 7.92
N ALA A 68 7.98 6.63 8.50
CA ALA A 68 8.03 5.54 9.46
C ALA A 68 7.30 5.86 10.78
N LYS A 69 7.24 7.14 11.18
CA LYS A 69 6.46 7.59 12.34
C LYS A 69 4.96 7.54 12.02
N THR A 70 4.53 8.10 10.89
CA THR A 70 3.12 8.10 10.46
C THR A 70 2.57 6.69 10.32
N LEU A 71 3.35 5.76 9.74
CA LEU A 71 2.97 4.35 9.56
C LEU A 71 2.62 3.64 10.87
N ARG A 72 3.31 3.98 11.96
CA ARG A 72 3.20 3.31 13.27
C ARG A 72 2.34 4.06 14.29
N SER A 73 1.86 5.25 13.95
CA SER A 73 1.08 6.10 14.85
C SER A 73 -0.42 5.96 14.56
N ILE A 74 -1.24 6.23 15.56
CA ILE A 74 -2.65 6.56 15.33
C ILE A 74 -2.67 8.01 14.87
N ASN A 75 -3.21 8.25 13.68
CA ASN A 75 -3.31 9.57 13.08
C ASN A 75 -4.76 10.05 13.11
N ALA A 76 -4.96 11.35 12.95
CA ALA A 76 -6.28 11.96 12.92
C ALA A 76 -6.42 12.78 11.63
N PHE A 77 -7.56 12.66 10.98
CA PHE A 77 -7.91 13.40 9.77
C PHE A 77 -9.30 14.03 9.95
N THR A 78 -9.44 15.31 9.61
CA THR A 78 -10.75 15.98 9.63
C THR A 78 -11.46 15.74 8.30
N ARG A 79 -12.63 15.11 8.39
CA ARG A 79 -13.51 14.82 7.25
C ARG A 79 -14.13 16.09 6.68
N ASP A 80 -14.76 15.94 5.52
CA ASP A 80 -15.43 17.07 4.85
C ASP A 80 -16.67 17.57 5.63
N ASP A 81 -17.20 16.77 6.55
CA ASP A 81 -18.30 17.12 7.47
C ASP A 81 -17.82 17.68 8.81
N ASP A 82 -16.55 18.12 8.89
CA ASP A 82 -15.87 18.59 10.09
C ASP A 82 -15.75 17.56 11.23
N THR A 83 -16.07 16.28 10.99
CA THR A 83 -15.88 15.24 12.00
C THR A 83 -14.44 14.70 12.03
N PRO A 84 -13.87 14.46 13.22
CA PRO A 84 -12.54 13.86 13.32
C PRO A 84 -12.62 12.35 13.07
N LEU A 85 -11.77 11.87 12.16
CA LEU A 85 -11.52 10.45 11.93
C LEU A 85 -10.15 10.06 12.47
N ASN A 86 -10.13 9.22 13.49
CA ASN A 86 -8.89 8.55 13.92
C ASN A 86 -8.67 7.30 13.08
N TYR A 87 -7.48 7.15 12.51
CA TYR A 87 -7.14 6.03 11.64
C TYR A 87 -5.74 5.49 11.92
N THR A 88 -5.51 4.27 11.44
CA THR A 88 -4.21 3.61 11.43
C THR A 88 -3.90 3.14 10.01
N LEU A 89 -2.60 3.11 9.67
CA LEU A 89 -2.14 2.56 8.39
C LEU A 89 -1.77 1.08 8.50
N VAL A 90 -1.42 0.63 9.70
CA VAL A 90 -1.10 -0.77 10.01
C VAL A 90 -1.67 -1.12 11.38
N ASN A 91 -2.27 -2.30 11.50
CA ASN A 91 -2.64 -2.84 12.80
C ASN A 91 -1.39 -3.39 13.50
N LEU A 92 -0.83 -2.62 14.44
CA LEU A 92 0.35 -3.04 15.20
C LEU A 92 0.04 -4.03 16.33
N LYS A 93 -1.21 -4.05 16.82
CA LYS A 93 -1.61 -4.91 17.94
C LYS A 93 -1.88 -6.33 17.45
N ASP A 94 -2.76 -6.45 16.47
CA ASP A 94 -3.12 -7.72 15.83
C ASP A 94 -2.51 -7.76 14.42
N TRP A 95 -1.19 -7.87 14.34
CA TRP A 95 -0.45 -7.80 13.07
C TRP A 95 -0.94 -8.81 12.01
N CYS A 96 -1.43 -9.97 12.47
CA CYS A 96 -1.96 -11.02 11.61
C CYS A 96 -3.31 -10.68 10.95
N LYS A 97 -3.97 -9.59 11.38
CA LYS A 97 -5.21 -9.09 10.76
C LYS A 97 -4.96 -8.08 9.64
N ASN A 98 -3.70 -7.73 9.36
CA ASN A 98 -3.38 -6.93 8.19
C ASN A 98 -3.53 -7.76 6.91
N HIS A 99 -3.81 -7.08 5.80
CA HIS A 99 -3.77 -7.68 4.48
C HIS A 99 -2.33 -7.66 3.96
N PHE A 100 -1.82 -8.83 3.59
CA PHE A 100 -0.49 -9.00 3.02
C PHE A 100 -0.63 -9.34 1.54
N GLU A 101 -0.06 -8.50 0.69
CA GLU A 101 -0.16 -8.61 -0.77
C GLU A 101 1.23 -8.51 -1.38
N VAL A 102 1.42 -9.15 -2.52
CA VAL A 102 2.67 -9.10 -3.29
C VAL A 102 2.36 -8.67 -4.72
N ILE A 103 3.17 -7.74 -5.21
CA ILE A 103 3.19 -7.28 -6.60
C ILE A 103 4.63 -7.42 -7.09
N HIS A 104 4.84 -7.31 -8.39
CA HIS A 104 6.18 -7.22 -8.93
C HIS A 104 6.21 -6.17 -10.05
N GLN A 105 7.37 -5.54 -10.24
CA GLN A 105 7.63 -4.63 -11.36
C GLN A 105 6.58 -3.51 -11.54
N LEU A 106 6.24 -2.80 -10.46
CA LEU A 106 5.34 -1.64 -10.53
C LEU A 106 5.99 -0.51 -11.36
N ARG A 107 5.34 -0.10 -12.45
CA ARG A 107 5.90 0.89 -13.38
C ARG A 107 5.37 2.28 -13.07
N ILE A 108 6.04 2.97 -12.16
CA ILE A 108 5.81 4.40 -11.92
C ILE A 108 6.82 5.20 -12.73
N ASN A 109 6.47 5.46 -14.00
CA ASN A 109 7.01 6.54 -14.82
C ASN A 109 8.55 6.74 -14.82
N THR A 110 9.32 5.64 -14.94
CA THR A 110 10.78 5.70 -15.16
C THR A 110 11.11 5.13 -16.54
N ASP A 111 11.90 5.87 -17.31
CA ASP A 111 12.39 5.50 -18.64
C ASP A 111 12.87 4.04 -18.69
N ASN A 112 12.11 3.19 -19.39
CA ASN A 112 12.45 1.88 -19.97
C ASN A 112 13.66 1.10 -19.40
N SER A 113 13.76 0.93 -18.08
CA SER A 113 14.69 -0.06 -17.52
C SER A 113 14.00 -1.43 -17.48
N HIS A 114 14.16 -2.20 -18.56
CA HIS A 114 13.61 -3.55 -18.69
C HIS A 114 14.39 -4.63 -17.90
N HIS A 115 15.35 -4.22 -17.06
CA HIS A 115 16.31 -5.11 -16.42
C HIS A 115 16.20 -5.14 -14.89
N ARG A 116 15.17 -4.49 -14.31
CA ARG A 116 14.92 -4.52 -12.87
C ARG A 116 13.87 -5.57 -12.51
N TYR A 117 14.22 -6.45 -11.58
CA TYR A 117 13.37 -7.48 -11.03
C TYR A 117 13.21 -7.19 -9.53
N ASP A 118 12.06 -6.62 -9.19
CA ASP A 118 11.72 -6.20 -7.82
C ASP A 118 10.39 -6.87 -7.43
N VAL A 119 10.36 -7.51 -6.26
CA VAL A 119 9.20 -8.19 -5.63
C VAL A 119 8.91 -7.56 -4.29
#